data_AF-A0A2A2WG25-F1
#
_entry.id   AF-A0A2A2WG25-F1
#
_cell.length_a   1.000
_cell.length_b   1.000
_cell.length_c   1.000
_cell.angle_alpha   90.00
_cell.angle_beta   90.00
_cell.angle_gamma   90.00
#
_symmetry.space_group_name_H-M   'P 1'
#
loop_
_entity.id
_entity.type
_entity.pdbx_description
1 polymer ?
#
loop_
_entity_poly.entity_id
_entity_poly.type
_entity_poly.pdbx_seq_one_letter_code
_entity_poly.pdbx_strand_id
1 'polypeptide(L)'
;MTFRLRTLLVLVTVCGLAVAWSLQIANQKEKRRLHRTSFEELDDQVAAMDNELSRRLMQIPTVMAQLQAANPIDPPMALGHSVSGESLRFGRHQFERHFHYHWQLADGTRAEGLKLAVGSVIDDDPSEQHLVKLTYVPNEINNELASWIALVLKKNRRVQIEHVTERD
;
A
#
# COMPACT_ATOMS: atom_id res chain seq x y z
N MET A 1 14.85 -44.89 -46.79
CA MET A 1 15.31 -44.57 -45.42
C MET A 1 15.02 -43.13 -44.98
N THR A 2 14.73 -42.19 -45.90
CA THR A 2 14.47 -40.76 -45.63
C THR A 2 13.16 -40.45 -44.88
N PHE A 3 12.15 -41.33 -44.96
CA PHE A 3 10.86 -41.12 -44.30
C PHE A 3 11.00 -41.12 -42.77
N ARG A 4 11.80 -42.04 -42.21
CA ARG A 4 12.00 -42.17 -40.76
C ARG A 4 12.71 -40.97 -40.12
N LEU A 5 13.63 -40.33 -40.84
CA LEU A 5 14.38 -39.17 -40.34
C LEU A 5 13.50 -37.91 -40.28
N ARG A 6 12.65 -37.70 -41.30
CA ARG A 6 11.72 -36.56 -41.35
C ARG A 6 10.67 -36.64 -40.24
N THR A 7 10.10 -37.82 -39.97
CA THR A 7 9.12 -37.98 -38.89
C THR A 7 9.74 -37.76 -37.51
N LEU A 8 11.00 -38.17 -37.31
CA LEU A 8 11.71 -38.01 -36.04
C LEU A 8 12.06 -36.54 -35.78
N LEU A 9 12.46 -35.79 -36.82
CA LEU A 9 12.66 -34.35 -36.75
C LEU A 9 11.37 -33.61 -36.38
N VAL A 10 10.25 -33.93 -37.02
CA VAL A 10 8.95 -33.32 -36.70
C VAL A 10 8.57 -33.59 -35.24
N LEU A 11 8.78 -34.82 -34.75
CA LEU A 11 8.46 -35.19 -33.37
C LEU A 11 9.30 -34.42 -32.35
N VAL A 12 10.61 -34.28 -32.60
CA VAL A 12 11.50 -33.47 -31.75
C VAL A 12 11.09 -32.00 -31.75
N THR A 13 10.68 -31.47 -32.90
CA THR A 13 10.24 -30.07 -33.03
C THR A 13 8.95 -29.83 -32.25
N VAL A 14 7.98 -30.75 -32.33
CA VAL A 14 6.72 -30.69 -31.58
C VAL A 14 6.98 -30.82 -30.08
N CYS A 15 7.85 -31.73 -29.64
CA CYS A 15 8.26 -31.83 -28.25
C CYS A 15 8.94 -30.55 -27.74
N GLY A 16 9.84 -29.95 -28.53
CA GLY A 16 10.48 -28.68 -28.19
C GLY A 16 9.46 -27.55 -28.03
N LEU A 17 8.47 -27.48 -28.93
CA LEU A 17 7.39 -26.49 -28.86
C LEU A 17 6.52 -26.69 -27.61
N ALA A 18 6.18 -27.94 -27.28
CA ALA A 18 5.38 -28.29 -26.10
C ALA A 18 6.09 -27.90 -24.80
N VAL A 19 7.41 -28.12 -24.72
CA VAL A 19 8.22 -27.71 -23.56
C VAL A 19 8.27 -26.18 -23.45
N ALA A 20 8.50 -25.47 -24.57
CA ALA A 20 8.54 -24.01 -24.57
C ALA A 20 7.21 -23.39 -24.11
N TRP A 21 6.08 -23.90 -24.60
CA TRP A 21 4.75 -23.48 -24.16
C TRP A 21 4.49 -23.76 -22.69
N SER A 22 4.84 -24.96 -22.21
CA SER A 22 4.70 -25.33 -20.80
C SER A 22 5.51 -24.40 -19.89
N LEU A 23 6.73 -24.06 -20.31
CA LEU A 23 7.59 -23.12 -19.59
C LEU A 23 7.01 -21.70 -19.57
N GLN A 24 6.45 -21.24 -20.70
CA GLN A 24 5.80 -19.94 -20.80
C GLN A 24 4.58 -19.85 -19.87
N ILE A 25 3.74 -20.89 -19.83
CA ILE A 25 2.58 -20.96 -18.94
C ILE A 25 3.03 -20.96 -17.47
N ALA A 26 4.05 -21.75 -17.13
CA ALA A 26 4.60 -21.79 -15.77
C ALA A 26 5.13 -20.41 -15.35
N ASN A 27 5.88 -19.73 -16.22
CA ASN A 27 6.39 -18.39 -15.96
C ASN A 27 5.27 -17.35 -15.78
N GLN A 28 4.23 -17.40 -16.61
CA GLN A 28 3.08 -16.50 -16.46
C GLN A 28 2.33 -16.75 -15.14
N LYS A 29 2.15 -18.02 -14.76
CA LYS A 29 1.52 -18.39 -13.50
C LYS A 29 2.33 -17.90 -12.29
N GLU A 30 3.65 -18.06 -12.36
CA GLU A 30 4.56 -17.59 -11.30
C GLU A 30 4.55 -16.06 -11.19
N LYS A 31 4.58 -15.33 -12.32
CA LYS A 31 4.45 -13.86 -12.32
C LYS A 31 3.16 -13.41 -11.65
N ARG A 32 2.02 -14.01 -11.98
CA ARG A 32 0.72 -13.72 -11.33
C ARG A 32 0.73 -14.03 -9.84
N ARG A 33 1.31 -15.16 -9.45
CA ARG A 33 1.46 -15.52 -8.04
C ARG A 33 2.26 -14.46 -7.29
N LEU A 34 3.44 -14.11 -7.81
CA LEU A 34 4.31 -13.10 -7.21
C LEU A 34 3.61 -11.75 -7.14
N HIS A 35 2.91 -11.33 -8.19
CA HIS A 35 2.15 -10.08 -8.23
C HIS A 35 1.14 -10.02 -7.09
N ARG A 36 0.32 -11.06 -6.95
CA ARG A 36 -0.65 -11.19 -5.87
C ARG A 36 -0.01 -11.21 -4.49
N THR A 37 1.03 -12.01 -4.28
CA THR A 37 1.75 -12.04 -3.00
C THR A 37 2.31 -10.67 -2.64
N SER A 38 2.87 -9.92 -3.60
CA SER A 38 3.36 -8.57 -3.33
C SER A 38 2.26 -7.56 -3.00
N PHE A 39 1.03 -7.78 -3.48
CA PHE A 39 -0.13 -6.97 -3.08
C PHE A 39 -0.60 -7.32 -1.66
N GLU A 40 -0.62 -8.62 -1.31
CA GLU A 40 -0.95 -9.07 0.04
C GLU A 40 0.08 -8.55 1.07
N GLU A 41 1.38 -8.61 0.75
CA GLU A 41 2.45 -8.02 1.55
C GLU A 41 2.28 -6.50 1.73
N LEU A 42 1.78 -5.81 0.70
CA LEU A 42 1.51 -4.38 0.73
C LEU A 42 0.35 -4.03 1.67
N ASP A 43 -0.77 -4.78 1.62
CA ASP A 43 -1.89 -4.63 2.56
C ASP A 43 -1.42 -4.86 4.00
N ASP A 44 -0.66 -5.93 4.24
CA ASP A 44 -0.11 -6.24 5.56
C ASP A 44 0.86 -5.14 6.05
N GLN A 45 1.68 -4.60 5.14
CA GLN A 45 2.57 -3.47 5.44
C GLN A 45 1.76 -2.24 5.85
N VAL A 46 0.74 -1.85 5.09
CA VAL A 46 -0.10 -0.69 5.40
C VAL A 46 -0.87 -0.89 6.71
N ALA A 47 -1.40 -2.09 6.96
CA ALA A 47 -2.08 -2.41 8.22
C ALA A 47 -1.16 -2.26 9.44
N ALA A 48 0.13 -2.57 9.29
CA ALA A 48 1.12 -2.45 10.36
C ALA A 48 1.66 -1.02 10.58
N MET A 49 1.29 -0.04 9.73
CA MET A 49 1.83 1.32 9.79
C MET A 49 1.29 2.17 10.93
N ASP A 50 0.17 1.80 11.55
CA ASP A 50 -0.49 2.60 12.60
C ASP A 50 0.44 2.95 13.77
N ASN A 51 1.16 1.96 14.31
CA ASN A 51 2.09 2.18 15.43
C ASN A 51 3.23 3.13 15.08
N GLU A 52 3.77 3.04 13.87
CA GLU A 52 4.86 3.91 13.41
C GLU A 52 4.36 5.32 13.05
N LEU A 53 3.14 5.42 12.51
CA LEU A 53 2.47 6.70 12.28
C LEU A 53 2.25 7.47 13.59
N SER A 54 1.69 6.82 14.61
CA SER A 54 1.50 7.39 15.94
C SER A 54 2.83 7.89 16.53
N ARG A 55 3.90 7.09 16.44
CA ARG A 55 5.24 7.49 16.90
C ARG A 55 5.75 8.72 16.16
N ARG A 56 5.59 8.79 14.84
CA ARG A 56 6.08 9.91 14.02
C ARG A 56 5.28 11.18 14.24
N LEU A 57 3.97 11.09 14.39
CA LEU A 57 3.12 12.22 14.76
C LEU A 57 3.68 12.94 16.00
N MET A 58 4.08 12.19 17.03
CA MET A 58 4.66 12.73 18.27
C MET A 58 6.08 13.29 18.11
N GLN A 59 6.75 13.05 16.97
CA GLN A 59 8.06 13.62 16.65
C GLN A 59 7.96 14.93 15.86
N ILE A 60 6.79 15.24 15.29
CA ILE A 60 6.58 16.47 14.52
C ILE A 60 6.51 17.66 15.48
N PRO A 61 7.39 18.67 15.37
CA PRO A 61 7.43 19.79 16.29
C PRO A 61 6.13 20.60 16.34
N THR A 62 5.44 20.76 15.20
CA THR A 62 4.17 21.49 15.13
C THR A 62 3.05 20.76 15.85
N VAL A 63 3.00 19.43 15.78
CA VAL A 63 2.09 18.60 16.58
C VAL A 63 2.40 18.80 18.06
N MET A 64 3.65 18.65 18.47
CA MET A 64 4.05 18.84 19.87
C MET A 64 3.74 20.24 20.39
N ALA A 65 3.95 21.27 19.59
CA ALA A 65 3.60 22.65 19.93
C ALA A 65 2.09 22.84 20.08
N GLN A 66 1.27 22.24 19.20
CA GLN A 66 -0.19 22.26 19.32
C GLN A 66 -0.66 21.55 20.59
N LEU A 67 -0.07 20.40 20.91
CA LEU A 67 -0.37 19.64 22.12
C LEU A 67 0.01 20.44 23.38
N GLN A 68 1.20 21.06 23.41
CA GLN A 68 1.64 21.90 24.53
C GLN A 68 0.83 23.20 24.67
N ALA A 69 0.45 23.83 23.56
CA ALA A 69 -0.40 25.02 23.57
C ALA A 69 -1.82 24.69 24.05
N ALA A 70 -2.32 23.50 23.70
CA ALA A 70 -3.61 23.00 24.16
C ALA A 70 -3.65 22.69 25.66
N ASN A 71 -2.53 22.28 26.25
CA ASN A 71 -2.42 22.12 27.70
C ASN A 71 -0.96 22.33 28.19
N PRO A 72 -0.63 23.51 28.74
CA PRO A 72 0.74 23.83 29.17
C PRO A 72 1.18 23.14 30.47
N ILE A 73 0.23 22.63 31.26
CA ILE A 73 0.47 22.10 32.62
C ILE A 73 0.52 20.56 32.61
N ASP A 74 -0.37 19.92 31.85
CA ASP A 74 -0.40 18.47 31.62
C ASP A 74 -0.63 18.23 30.11
N PRO A 75 0.38 17.87 29.31
CA PRO A 75 0.20 17.69 27.87
C PRO A 75 -1.00 16.75 27.58
N PRO A 76 -1.78 17.02 26.53
CA PRO A 76 -3.11 16.43 26.28
C PRO A 76 -3.14 14.93 26.57
N MET A 77 -4.12 14.54 27.39
CA MET A 77 -4.15 13.26 28.11
C MET A 77 -4.19 12.02 27.22
N ALA A 78 -4.51 12.13 25.92
CA ALA A 78 -4.44 11.00 24.99
C ALA A 78 -4.51 11.45 23.52
N LEU A 79 -3.65 10.87 22.67
CA LEU A 79 -3.89 10.78 21.24
C LEU A 79 -5.01 9.75 21.01
N GLY A 80 -6.21 10.22 20.66
CA GLY A 80 -7.26 9.34 20.21
C GLY A 80 -6.98 8.94 18.76
N HIS A 81 -6.93 7.63 18.48
CA HIS A 81 -6.74 7.14 17.12
C HIS A 81 -7.86 6.15 16.79
N SER A 82 -8.28 6.16 15.53
CA SER A 82 -9.13 5.11 14.97
C SER A 82 -8.58 4.72 13.61
N VAL A 83 -8.29 3.44 13.46
CA VAL A 83 -7.97 2.83 12.17
C VAL A 83 -9.20 2.08 11.69
N SER A 84 -9.72 2.48 10.55
CA SER A 84 -10.84 1.80 9.89
C SER A 84 -10.45 1.45 8.46
N GLY A 85 -11.14 0.49 7.85
CA GLY A 85 -10.81 0.09 6.49
C GLY A 85 -11.22 -1.34 6.19
N GLU A 86 -11.37 -1.62 4.90
CA GLU A 86 -11.75 -2.93 4.39
C GLU A 86 -10.63 -3.49 3.52
N SER A 87 -10.35 -4.78 3.68
CA SER A 87 -9.49 -5.54 2.77
C SER A 87 -10.34 -6.66 2.19
N LEU A 88 -10.60 -6.59 0.89
CA LEU A 88 -11.30 -7.63 0.17
C LEU A 88 -10.25 -8.49 -0.51
N ARG A 89 -10.03 -9.69 0.02
CA ARG A 89 -9.09 -10.67 -0.55
C ARG A 89 -9.78 -11.72 -1.44
N PHE A 90 -11.11 -11.67 -1.55
CA PHE A 90 -11.91 -12.63 -2.32
C PHE A 90 -12.65 -11.91 -3.45
N GLY A 91 -12.31 -12.21 -4.71
CA GLY A 91 -12.97 -11.67 -5.90
C GLY A 91 -12.19 -10.52 -6.56
N ARG A 92 -12.13 -9.35 -5.91
CA ARG A 92 -11.30 -8.20 -6.32
C ARG A 92 -10.32 -7.90 -5.19
N HIS A 93 -9.01 -8.05 -5.40
CA HIS A 93 -8.05 -7.69 -4.36
C HIS A 93 -7.97 -6.17 -4.27
N GLN A 94 -8.58 -5.61 -3.23
CA GLN A 94 -8.51 -4.20 -2.90
C GLN A 94 -8.33 -4.05 -1.40
N PHE A 95 -7.58 -3.04 -1.01
CA PHE A 95 -7.55 -2.59 0.38
C PHE A 95 -7.75 -1.08 0.44
N GLU A 96 -8.40 -0.64 1.51
CA GLU A 96 -8.47 0.77 1.88
C GLU A 96 -8.30 0.86 3.39
N ARG A 97 -7.41 1.74 3.84
CA ARG A 97 -7.07 1.94 5.24
C ARG A 97 -7.12 3.42 5.55
N HIS A 98 -8.00 3.80 6.47
CA HIS A 98 -8.16 5.16 6.97
C HIS A 98 -7.47 5.28 8.33
N PHE A 99 -6.60 6.26 8.43
CA PHE A 99 -5.89 6.65 9.64
C PHE A 99 -6.43 7.99 10.12
N HIS A 100 -7.19 7.95 11.21
CA HIS A 100 -7.78 9.14 11.80
C HIS A 100 -7.18 9.35 13.19
N TYR A 101 -6.49 10.46 13.38
CA TYR A 101 -5.96 10.88 14.67
C TYR A 101 -6.59 12.19 15.10
N HIS A 102 -6.94 12.26 16.38
CA HIS A 102 -7.44 13.45 17.03
C HIS A 102 -6.75 13.64 18.38
N TRP A 103 -6.70 14.89 18.83
CA TRP A 103 -6.19 15.24 20.14
C TRP A 103 -7.33 15.67 21.04
N GLN A 104 -7.30 15.19 22.28
CA GLN A 104 -8.21 15.61 23.33
C GLN A 104 -7.61 16.80 24.08
N LEU A 105 -8.30 17.94 24.05
CA LEU A 105 -7.89 19.19 24.68
C LEU A 105 -8.19 19.16 26.20
N ALA A 106 -7.58 20.08 26.95
CA ALA A 106 -7.72 20.16 28.42
C ALA A 106 -9.17 20.36 28.89
N ASP A 107 -9.99 21.01 28.05
CA ASP A 107 -11.42 21.24 28.28
C ASP A 107 -12.29 20.02 27.93
N GLY A 108 -11.68 18.90 27.50
CA GLY A 108 -12.34 17.68 27.10
C GLY A 108 -12.84 17.67 25.65
N THR A 109 -12.66 18.75 24.90
CA THR A 109 -13.05 18.84 23.48
C THR A 109 -12.04 18.12 22.57
N ARG A 110 -12.46 17.81 21.34
CA ARG A 110 -11.60 17.16 20.33
C ARG A 110 -11.20 18.17 19.27
N ALA A 111 -9.91 18.24 18.97
CA ALA A 111 -9.42 18.90 17.77
C ALA A 111 -8.96 17.85 16.74
N GLU A 112 -9.31 18.09 15.48
CA GLU A 112 -8.94 17.21 14.36
C GLU A 112 -7.44 17.31 14.11
N GLY A 113 -6.78 16.15 13.99
CA GLY A 113 -5.33 16.10 13.84
C GLY A 113 -4.84 15.62 12.49
N LEU A 114 -5.03 14.34 12.20
CA LEU A 114 -4.64 13.73 10.92
C LEU A 114 -5.83 12.96 10.37
N LYS A 115 -6.09 13.17 9.08
CA LYS A 115 -6.94 12.30 8.25
C LYS A 115 -6.16 11.92 7.01
N LEU A 116 -5.90 10.63 6.88
CA LEU A 116 -5.19 10.07 5.75
C LEU A 116 -5.79 8.72 5.40
N ALA A 117 -5.99 8.45 4.12
CA ALA A 117 -6.39 7.15 3.62
C ALA A 117 -5.33 6.60 2.66
N VAL A 118 -5.03 5.31 2.79
CA VAL A 118 -4.16 4.57 1.88
C VAL A 118 -5.00 3.47 1.25
N GLY A 119 -5.18 3.53 -0.06
CA GLY A 119 -5.98 2.57 -0.80
C GLY A 119 -5.26 2.04 -2.03
N SER A 120 -5.57 0.81 -2.42
CA SER A 120 -5.06 0.22 -3.65
C SER A 120 -6.03 -0.84 -4.17
N VAL A 121 -6.03 -1.01 -5.49
CA VAL A 121 -6.73 -2.09 -6.19
C VAL A 121 -5.68 -2.83 -7.00
N ILE A 122 -5.68 -4.16 -6.93
CA ILE A 122 -4.80 -4.96 -7.77
C ILE A 122 -5.24 -4.85 -9.22
N ASP A 123 -4.31 -4.62 -10.13
CA ASP A 123 -4.56 -4.83 -11.55
C ASP A 123 -4.39 -6.31 -11.91
N ASP A 124 -5.17 -6.78 -12.88
CA ASP A 124 -5.09 -8.14 -13.42
C ASP A 124 -3.80 -8.38 -14.21
N ASP A 125 -3.12 -7.32 -14.68
CA ASP A 125 -1.82 -7.43 -15.35
C ASP A 125 -0.66 -7.51 -14.33
N PRO A 126 0.05 -8.66 -14.22
CA PRO A 126 1.20 -8.81 -13.34
C PRO A 126 2.46 -8.06 -13.81
N SER A 127 2.39 -7.39 -14.97
CA SER A 127 3.45 -6.54 -15.51
C SER A 127 3.37 -5.11 -14.98
N GLU A 128 2.19 -4.70 -14.51
CA GLU A 128 1.94 -3.35 -14.00
C GLU A 128 2.29 -3.23 -12.51
N GLN A 129 2.52 -1.99 -12.08
CA GLN A 129 2.75 -1.69 -10.67
C GLN A 129 1.41 -1.55 -9.95
N HIS A 130 1.38 -1.91 -8.66
CA HIS A 130 0.26 -1.64 -7.77
C HIS A 130 0.12 -0.14 -7.57
N LEU A 131 -0.97 0.43 -8.07
CA LEU A 131 -1.29 1.84 -7.86
C LEU A 131 -1.84 2.03 -6.43
N VAL A 132 -1.10 2.74 -5.61
CA VAL A 132 -1.49 3.12 -4.25
C VAL A 132 -1.92 4.58 -4.26
N LYS A 133 -3.18 4.81 -3.91
CA LYS A 133 -3.76 6.13 -3.70
C LYS A 133 -3.58 6.55 -2.26
N LEU A 134 -2.96 7.71 -2.08
CA LEU A 134 -2.72 8.33 -0.80
C LEU A 134 -3.58 9.58 -0.69
N THR A 135 -4.72 9.47 0.00
CA THR A 135 -5.73 10.52 0.10
C THR A 135 -5.58 11.30 1.40
N TYR A 136 -5.46 12.62 1.34
CA TYR A 136 -5.33 13.46 2.54
C TYR A 136 -5.70 14.93 2.28
N VAL A 137 -6.08 15.65 3.34
CA VAL A 137 -6.30 17.10 3.27
C VAL A 137 -4.95 17.82 3.29
N PRO A 138 -4.67 18.78 2.39
CA PRO A 138 -3.36 19.41 2.32
C PRO A 138 -3.14 20.36 3.51
N ASN A 139 -2.31 19.93 4.47
CA ASN A 139 -1.75 20.76 5.54
C ASN A 139 -0.32 20.28 5.85
N GLU A 140 0.45 21.04 6.64
CA GLU A 140 1.87 20.73 6.91
C GLU A 140 2.08 19.31 7.46
N ILE A 141 1.29 18.91 8.46
CA ILE A 141 1.38 17.60 9.12
C ILE A 141 1.01 16.47 8.16
N ASN A 142 -0.11 16.61 7.46
CA ASN A 142 -0.61 15.64 6.49
C ASN A 142 0.36 15.49 5.31
N ASN A 143 0.96 16.59 4.83
CA ASN A 143 1.96 16.56 3.76
C ASN A 143 3.25 15.84 4.18
N GLU A 144 3.73 16.11 5.39
CA GLU A 144 4.92 15.45 5.93
C GLU A 144 4.71 13.95 6.08
N LEU A 145 3.58 13.56 6.68
CA LEU A 145 3.24 12.15 6.87
C LEU A 145 2.94 11.46 5.55
N ALA A 146 2.23 12.10 4.62
CA ALA A 146 2.00 11.55 3.30
C ALA A 146 3.32 11.31 2.54
N SER A 147 4.26 12.27 2.62
CA SER A 147 5.59 12.12 2.03
C SER A 147 6.37 10.96 2.65
N TRP A 148 6.27 10.79 3.97
CA TRP A 148 6.89 9.67 4.66
C TRP A 148 6.27 8.32 4.27
N ILE A 149 4.94 8.19 4.26
CA ILE A 149 4.24 6.98 3.81
C ILE A 149 4.68 6.64 2.39
N ALA A 150 4.73 7.64 1.51
CA ALA A 150 5.17 7.46 0.14
C ALA A 150 6.61 6.91 0.05
N LEU A 151 7.53 7.41 0.89
CA LEU A 151 8.91 6.92 0.96
C LEU A 151 8.99 5.48 1.49
N VAL A 152 8.16 5.11 2.46
CA VAL A 152 8.11 3.74 3.00
C VAL A 152 7.61 2.76 1.94
N LEU A 153 6.53 3.11 1.24
CA LEU A 153 5.92 2.23 0.24
C LEU A 153 6.75 2.16 -1.06
N LYS A 154 7.44 3.24 -1.46
CA LYS A 154 8.35 3.25 -2.62
C LYS A 154 9.56 2.31 -2.50
N LYS A 155 9.84 1.78 -1.31
CA LYS A 155 10.85 0.70 -1.15
C LYS A 155 10.45 -0.55 -1.93
N ASN A 156 9.15 -0.76 -2.15
CA ASN A 156 8.64 -1.82 -3.01
C ASN A 156 8.64 -1.35 -4.47
N ARG A 157 9.47 -1.99 -5.30
CA ARG A 157 9.60 -1.66 -6.74
C ARG A 157 8.34 -1.91 -7.57
N ARG A 158 7.37 -2.62 -7.01
CA ARG A 158 6.08 -2.91 -7.65
C ARG A 158 5.01 -1.92 -7.27
N VAL A 159 5.34 -0.82 -6.58
CA VAL A 159 4.36 0.16 -6.12
C VAL A 159 4.54 1.47 -6.89
N GLN A 160 3.43 1.98 -7.41
CA GLN A 160 3.28 3.34 -7.89
C GLN A 160 2.42 4.10 -6.88
N ILE A 161 2.76 5.36 -6.58
CA ILE A 161 2.04 6.15 -5.59
C ILE A 161 1.43 7.37 -6.26
N GLU A 162 0.14 7.54 -6.06
CA GLU A 162 -0.65 8.68 -6.49
C GLU A 162 -1.14 9.44 -5.24
N HIS A 163 -0.80 10.73 -5.16
CA HIS A 163 -1.28 11.59 -4.09
C HIS A 163 -2.62 12.21 -4.52
N VAL A 164 -3.66 12.01 -3.71
CA VAL A 164 -5.00 12.55 -3.94
C VAL A 164 -5.31 13.54 -2.84
N THR A 165 -5.37 14.82 -3.17
CA THR A 165 -5.74 15.87 -2.20
C THR A 165 -7.13 16.37 -2.50
N GLU A 166 -7.98 16.58 -1.48
CA GLU A 166 -9.26 17.27 -1.62
C GLU A 166 -9.02 18.73 -2.04
N ARG A 167 -8.80 18.97 -3.33
CA ARG A 167 -8.80 20.29 -3.97
C ARG A 167 -9.28 20.29 -5.42
N ASP A 168 -9.69 19.14 -5.95
CA ASP A 168 -10.34 18.99 -7.26
C ASP A 168 -11.66 18.22 -7.12
#